data_AF-A0A1C5S1T2-F1
#
_entry.id   AF-A0A1C5S1T2-F1
#
_cell.length_a   1.000
_cell.length_b   1.000
_cell.length_c   1.000
_cell.angle_alpha   90.00
_cell.angle_beta   90.00
_cell.angle_gamma   90.00
#
_symmetry.space_group_name_H-M   'P 1'
#
loop_
_entity.id
_entity.type
_entity.pdbx_description
1 polymer ?
#
loop_
_entity_poly.entity_id
_entity_poly.type
_entity_poly.pdbx_seq_one_letter_code
_entity_poly.pdbx_strand_id
1 'polypeptide(L)'
;MKRCKKIFIVLMCALLIAVPVTTESASAAVATNRTAKAKISGWVTVQNGQKKYYKKGQYLKGCKKIENNYYYFGPKGVMKTQDITSHGVTYFIERNGHVLGRRKGSRYMAPDGRKLNKKQTAELRAYQNARKVVARITTSDMTDSEKLQRCFVWMQSNGFATQGRLSSGGKFWYAFNANQLFMRRRGNCIPYACAMAYMAKVIGYKEVYICSRGTKQQSFHTWTEINGVVYDSYFANRRDADKYYGIKYDDFEYGVVFRQKLPEKYSWLSK
;
A
#
# COMPACT_ATOMS: atom_id res chain seq x y z
N MET A 1 44.76 38.27 -20.75
CA MET A 1 44.86 39.64 -20.20
C MET A 1 44.14 39.67 -18.86
N LYS A 2 44.82 39.29 -17.77
CA LYS A 2 45.39 40.16 -16.72
C LYS A 2 44.35 41.11 -16.07
N ARG A 3 44.09 40.90 -14.77
CA ARG A 3 44.08 41.97 -13.75
C ARG A 3 44.13 41.37 -12.34
N CYS A 4 45.34 40.99 -11.90
CA CYS A 4 45.70 40.89 -10.49
C CYS A 4 45.71 42.28 -9.87
N LYS A 5 45.08 42.46 -8.71
CA LYS A 5 45.18 43.69 -7.92
C LYS A 5 45.90 43.41 -6.59
N LYS A 6 47.08 44.01 -6.52
CA LYS A 6 47.72 44.73 -5.40
C LYS A 6 48.09 43.94 -4.15
N ILE A 7 49.39 43.64 -4.14
CA ILE A 7 50.28 43.35 -3.02
C ILE A 7 50.32 44.56 -2.07
N PHE A 8 50.21 44.33 -0.76
CA PHE A 8 50.64 45.26 0.28
C PHE A 8 51.83 44.62 1.02
N ILE A 9 53.00 45.23 0.88
CA ILE A 9 54.22 44.92 1.63
C ILE A 9 54.19 45.78 2.88
N VAL A 10 54.24 45.17 4.06
CA VAL A 10 54.58 45.85 5.31
C VAL A 10 55.90 45.24 5.80
N LEU A 11 56.96 46.04 5.69
CA LEU A 11 58.22 45.82 6.39
C LEU A 11 57.97 46.04 7.89
N MET A 12 58.38 45.09 8.73
CA MET A 12 58.64 45.38 10.14
C MET A 12 59.92 44.72 10.59
N CYS A 13 60.76 45.53 11.24
CA CYS A 13 62.13 45.30 11.62
C CYS A 13 62.35 44.14 12.60
N ALA A 14 63.55 43.57 12.49
CA ALA A 14 64.13 42.51 13.29
C ALA A 14 64.27 42.83 14.78
N LEU A 15 64.14 41.80 15.61
CA LEU A 15 64.90 41.62 16.85
C LEU A 15 65.05 40.11 17.10
N LEU A 16 66.26 39.61 16.82
CA LEU A 16 66.70 38.26 17.10
C LEU A 16 67.13 38.19 18.57
N ILE A 17 66.38 37.45 19.39
CA ILE A 17 66.87 36.95 20.67
C ILE A 17 67.09 35.46 20.49
N ALA A 18 68.35 35.04 20.51
CA ALA A 18 68.74 33.64 20.44
C ALA A 18 68.49 32.99 21.81
N VAL A 19 67.62 31.99 21.85
CA VAL A 19 67.46 31.08 22.99
C VAL A 19 67.78 29.68 22.48
N PRO A 20 68.65 28.90 23.15
CA PRO A 20 68.96 27.54 22.72
C PRO A 20 67.72 26.66 22.92
N VAL A 21 67.12 26.21 21.82
CA VAL A 21 66.09 25.16 21.82
C VAL A 21 66.82 23.82 21.84
N THR A 22 66.66 23.09 22.94
CA THR A 22 67.05 21.68 23.04
C THR A 22 66.23 20.88 22.03
N THR A 23 66.90 20.21 21.11
CA THR A 23 66.27 19.30 20.14
C THR A 23 65.83 18.03 20.85
N GLU A 24 64.55 17.94 21.22
CA GLU A 24 63.89 16.65 21.41
C GLU A 24 63.49 16.11 20.05
N SER A 25 64.14 15.02 19.64
CA SER A 25 63.72 14.23 18.47
C SER A 25 62.41 13.51 18.80
N ALA A 26 61.28 14.18 18.57
CA ALA A 26 59.99 13.54 18.51
C ALA A 26 59.90 12.69 17.22
N SER A 27 59.95 11.37 17.39
CA SER A 27 59.58 10.44 16.32
C SER A 27 58.12 10.69 15.93
N ALA A 28 57.91 11.33 14.79
CA ALA A 28 56.58 11.55 14.23
C ALA A 28 55.98 10.19 13.84
N ALA A 29 55.23 9.58 14.75
CA ALA A 29 54.24 8.58 14.37
C ALA A 29 53.25 9.25 13.41
N VAL A 30 53.35 8.91 12.12
CA VAL A 30 52.37 9.30 11.11
C VAL A 30 51.05 8.63 11.50
N ALA A 31 50.24 9.34 12.27
CA ALA A 31 48.85 9.00 12.50
C ALA A 31 48.15 9.08 11.14
N THR A 32 48.02 7.94 10.47
CA THR A 32 47.17 7.81 9.30
C THR A 32 45.73 7.96 9.79
N ASN A 33 45.24 9.20 9.81
CA ASN A 33 43.82 9.51 9.90
C ASN A 33 43.14 9.00 8.63
N ARG A 34 42.93 7.68 8.55
CA ARG A 34 41.93 7.08 7.67
C ARG A 34 40.59 7.49 8.24
N THR A 35 40.07 8.64 7.83
CA THR A 35 38.67 8.99 7.98
C THR A 35 37.85 7.84 7.40
N ALA A 36 37.29 7.00 8.27
CA ALA A 36 36.47 5.88 7.86
C ALA A 36 35.30 6.44 7.04
N LYS A 37 35.29 6.15 5.73
CA LYS A 37 34.22 6.58 4.82
C LYS A 37 32.88 6.19 5.43
N ALA A 38 32.04 7.18 5.72
CA ALA A 38 30.79 6.99 6.41
C ALA A 38 29.97 5.88 5.72
N LYS A 39 29.61 4.83 6.48
CA LYS A 39 28.92 3.68 5.91
C LYS A 39 27.50 4.08 5.49
N ILE A 40 27.23 4.00 4.19
CA ILE A 40 25.94 4.35 3.59
C ILE A 40 24.80 3.62 4.32
N SER A 41 23.78 4.39 4.71
CA SER A 41 22.53 3.88 5.27
C SER A 41 21.36 4.64 4.64
N GLY A 42 20.32 3.92 4.23
CA GLY A 42 19.14 4.50 3.57
C GLY A 42 18.86 3.90 2.19
N TRP A 43 17.88 4.50 1.51
CA TRP A 43 17.47 4.12 0.16
C TRP A 43 18.51 4.54 -0.87
N VAL A 44 18.83 3.63 -1.79
CA VAL A 44 19.72 3.88 -2.93
C VAL A 44 19.03 3.39 -4.20
N THR A 45 18.90 4.27 -5.18
CA THR A 45 18.49 3.91 -6.54
C THR A 45 19.73 3.46 -7.31
N VAL A 46 19.69 2.25 -7.86
CA VAL A 46 20.74 1.68 -8.71
C VAL A 46 20.29 1.72 -10.18
N GLN A 47 21.13 1.22 -11.08
CA GLN A 47 20.85 1.16 -12.52
C GLN A 47 19.45 0.59 -12.81
N ASN A 48 18.81 1.12 -13.86
CA ASN A 48 17.45 0.77 -14.29
C ASN A 48 16.35 1.13 -13.26
N GLY A 49 16.59 2.12 -12.41
CA GLY A 49 15.60 2.62 -11.44
C GLY A 49 15.31 1.67 -10.26
N GLN A 50 16.06 0.58 -10.14
CA GLN A 50 15.87 -0.39 -9.06
C GLN A 50 16.25 0.23 -7.71
N LYS A 51 15.49 -0.06 -6.67
CA LYS A 51 15.76 0.46 -5.32
C LYS A 51 16.35 -0.62 -4.42
N LYS A 52 17.36 -0.25 -3.63
CA LYS A 52 17.92 -1.03 -2.52
C LYS A 52 17.85 -0.22 -1.24
N TYR A 53 17.92 -0.88 -0.10
CA TYR A 53 18.10 -0.21 1.19
C TYR A 53 19.36 -0.71 1.88
N TYR A 54 20.22 0.21 2.30
CA TYR A 54 21.47 -0.07 2.99
C TYR A 54 21.36 0.22 4.48
N LYS A 55 22.01 -0.60 5.31
CA LYS A 55 22.22 -0.36 6.74
C LYS A 55 23.67 -0.66 7.07
N LYS A 56 24.42 0.35 7.51
CA LYS A 56 25.87 0.24 7.79
C LYS A 56 26.65 -0.37 6.62
N GLY A 57 26.37 0.08 5.39
CA GLY A 57 27.10 -0.33 4.18
C GLY A 57 26.67 -1.66 3.56
N GLN A 58 25.79 -2.43 4.21
CA GLN A 58 25.24 -3.67 3.65
C GLN A 58 23.79 -3.47 3.23
N TYR A 59 23.41 -4.01 2.07
CA TYR A 59 22.02 -3.96 1.62
C TYR A 59 21.16 -5.03 2.32
N LEU A 60 19.89 -4.71 2.52
CA LEU A 60 18.93 -5.62 3.16
C LEU A 60 18.46 -6.72 2.20
N LYS A 61 18.06 -7.87 2.78
CA LYS A 61 17.46 -9.02 2.09
C LYS A 61 16.21 -9.48 2.86
N GLY A 62 15.27 -10.11 2.15
CA GLY A 62 14.01 -10.62 2.71
C GLY A 62 13.01 -9.51 3.09
N CYS A 63 11.99 -9.88 3.86
CA CYS A 63 10.99 -8.94 4.37
C CYS A 63 11.57 -8.14 5.55
N LYS A 64 11.61 -6.81 5.44
CA LYS A 64 12.17 -5.91 6.46
C LYS A 64 11.27 -4.72 6.69
N LYS A 65 11.14 -4.31 7.96
CA LYS A 65 10.48 -3.07 8.35
C LYS A 65 11.46 -1.91 8.18
N ILE A 66 11.05 -0.88 7.45
CA ILE A 66 11.76 0.39 7.30
C ILE A 66 10.73 1.46 7.66
N GLU A 67 11.02 2.23 8.70
CA GLU A 67 10.06 3.17 9.32
C GLU A 67 8.74 2.46 9.64
N ASN A 68 7.65 2.88 9.01
CA ASN A 68 6.29 2.38 9.25
C ASN A 68 5.87 1.26 8.29
N ASN A 69 6.66 0.98 7.24
CA ASN A 69 6.28 0.05 6.17
C ASN A 69 7.18 -1.18 6.13
N TYR A 70 6.65 -2.26 5.58
CA TYR A 70 7.43 -3.46 5.29
C TYR A 70 7.75 -3.52 3.80
N TYR A 71 8.96 -3.96 3.47
CA TYR A 71 9.46 -4.12 2.11
C TYR A 71 10.11 -5.48 1.96
N TYR A 72 10.05 -6.06 0.77
CA TYR A 72 10.75 -7.31 0.47
C TYR A 72 11.92 -7.06 -0.48
N PHE A 73 13.12 -7.45 -0.07
CA PHE A 73 14.33 -7.36 -0.88
C PHE A 73 14.78 -8.74 -1.36
N GLY A 74 15.03 -8.88 -2.65
CA GLY A 74 15.55 -10.13 -3.23
C GLY A 74 16.98 -10.44 -2.78
N PRO A 75 17.55 -11.59 -3.20
CA PRO A 75 18.91 -12.00 -2.81
C PRO A 75 20.01 -10.99 -3.15
N LYS A 76 19.84 -10.24 -4.25
CA LYS A 76 20.74 -9.16 -4.70
C LYS A 76 20.44 -7.78 -4.08
N GLY A 77 19.52 -7.71 -3.11
CA GLY A 77 19.14 -6.49 -2.39
C GLY A 77 18.13 -5.59 -3.10
N VAL A 78 17.65 -5.99 -4.27
CA VAL A 78 16.68 -5.23 -5.05
C VAL A 78 15.29 -5.39 -4.44
N MET A 79 14.63 -4.28 -4.15
CA MET A 79 13.26 -4.22 -3.66
C MET A 79 12.29 -4.83 -4.68
N LYS A 80 11.36 -5.65 -4.20
CA LYS A 80 10.27 -6.20 -5.01
C LYS A 80 9.06 -5.27 -4.96
N THR A 81 8.35 -5.18 -6.08
CA THR A 81 7.16 -4.33 -6.29
C THR A 81 5.96 -5.14 -6.80
N GLN A 82 6.07 -6.46 -6.74
CA GLN A 82 5.05 -7.43 -7.12
C GLN A 82 5.10 -8.60 -6.15
N ASP A 83 3.99 -9.32 -6.04
CA ASP A 83 3.88 -10.52 -5.21
C ASP A 83 5.03 -11.48 -5.49
N ILE A 84 5.56 -12.08 -4.43
CA ILE A 84 6.63 -13.06 -4.56
C ILE A 84 6.40 -14.23 -3.62
N THR A 85 6.67 -15.44 -4.11
CA THR A 85 6.70 -16.64 -3.28
C THR A 85 8.15 -17.02 -3.01
N SER A 86 8.49 -17.19 -1.74
CA SER A 86 9.81 -17.60 -1.28
C SER A 86 9.65 -18.61 -0.16
N HIS A 87 10.28 -19.78 -0.31
CA HIS A 87 10.23 -20.87 0.68
C HIS A 87 8.80 -21.22 1.11
N GLY A 88 7.88 -21.35 0.14
CA GLY A 88 6.48 -21.69 0.40
C GLY A 88 5.63 -20.58 1.05
N VAL A 89 6.16 -19.35 1.15
CA VAL A 89 5.46 -18.18 1.68
C VAL A 89 5.27 -17.16 0.57
N THR A 90 4.02 -16.83 0.25
CA THR A 90 3.67 -15.73 -0.67
C THR A 90 3.60 -14.42 0.11
N TYR A 91 4.36 -13.41 -0.31
CA TYR A 91 4.29 -12.05 0.18
C TYR A 91 3.43 -11.22 -0.76
N PHE A 92 2.43 -10.52 -0.22
CA PHE A 92 1.57 -9.64 -0.99
C PHE A 92 2.20 -8.26 -1.07
N ILE A 93 2.65 -7.84 -2.24
CA ILE A 93 3.46 -6.63 -2.42
C ILE A 93 2.78 -5.70 -3.41
N GLU A 94 2.74 -4.42 -3.06
CA GLU A 94 2.22 -3.37 -3.92
C GLU A 94 3.28 -2.81 -4.86
N ARG A 95 2.86 -2.07 -5.89
CA ARG A 95 3.77 -1.44 -6.86
C ARG A 95 4.76 -0.47 -6.22
N ASN A 96 4.40 0.17 -5.11
CA ASN A 96 5.29 1.03 -4.32
C ASN A 96 6.27 0.24 -3.42
N GLY A 97 6.20 -1.09 -3.41
CA GLY A 97 7.06 -1.99 -2.63
C GLY A 97 6.54 -2.36 -1.26
N HIS A 98 5.41 -1.80 -0.82
CA HIS A 98 4.85 -2.08 0.49
C HIS A 98 4.30 -3.52 0.55
N VAL A 99 4.71 -4.26 1.57
CA VAL A 99 4.22 -5.60 1.87
C VAL A 99 2.95 -5.47 2.70
N LEU A 100 1.81 -5.91 2.14
CA LEU A 100 0.49 -5.87 2.77
C LEU A 100 0.28 -6.99 3.79
N GLY A 101 1.03 -8.08 3.65
CA GLY A 101 0.90 -9.29 4.46
C GLY A 101 1.59 -10.46 3.77
N ARG A 102 1.48 -11.63 4.37
CA ARG A 102 2.00 -12.87 3.79
C ARG A 102 1.05 -14.04 3.99
N ARG A 103 1.18 -15.06 3.16
CA ARG A 103 0.38 -16.28 3.21
C ARG A 103 1.27 -17.52 3.13
N LYS A 104 1.08 -18.46 4.06
CA LYS A 104 1.70 -19.80 4.05
C LYS A 104 0.58 -20.84 4.03
N GLY A 105 0.44 -21.57 2.93
CA GLY A 105 -0.73 -22.42 2.69
C GLY A 105 -2.04 -21.62 2.70
N SER A 106 -2.97 -21.96 3.59
CA SER A 106 -4.24 -21.25 3.78
C SER A 106 -4.17 -20.09 4.80
N ARG A 107 -3.07 -19.94 5.54
CA ARG A 107 -2.95 -18.99 6.65
C ARG A 107 -2.46 -17.62 6.17
N TYR A 108 -3.25 -16.58 6.42
CA TYR A 108 -2.89 -15.18 6.21
C TYR A 108 -2.27 -14.59 7.48
N MET A 109 -1.22 -13.80 7.31
CA MET A 109 -0.36 -13.29 8.39
C MET A 109 0.08 -11.86 8.08
N ALA A 110 0.45 -11.10 9.11
CA ALA A 110 1.12 -9.81 8.95
C ALA A 110 2.51 -9.98 8.29
N PRO A 111 3.11 -8.90 7.74
CA PRO A 111 4.42 -8.96 7.07
C PRO A 111 5.56 -9.49 7.95
N ASP A 112 5.53 -9.20 9.25
CA ASP A 112 6.46 -9.71 10.27
C ASP A 112 6.23 -11.17 10.66
N GLY A 113 5.09 -11.74 10.26
CA GLY A 113 4.71 -13.09 10.61
C GLY A 113 3.77 -13.26 11.77
N ARG A 114 3.38 -12.16 12.42
CA ARG A 114 2.35 -12.19 13.44
C ARG A 114 1.05 -12.78 12.88
N LYS A 115 0.42 -13.64 13.67
CA LYS A 115 -0.90 -14.21 13.38
C LYS A 115 -1.93 -13.08 13.38
N LEU A 116 -2.73 -13.02 12.33
CA LEU A 116 -3.85 -12.09 12.24
C LEU A 116 -5.07 -12.67 12.96
N ASN A 117 -5.87 -11.81 13.61
CA ASN A 117 -7.16 -12.22 14.13
C ASN A 117 -8.18 -12.44 12.98
N LYS A 118 -9.39 -12.91 13.32
CA LYS A 118 -10.43 -13.24 12.32
C LYS A 118 -10.79 -12.03 11.42
N LYS A 119 -10.94 -10.84 12.02
CA LYS A 119 -11.24 -9.59 11.30
C LYS A 119 -10.10 -9.23 10.34
N GLN A 120 -8.87 -9.13 10.85
CA GLN A 120 -7.69 -8.78 10.06
C GLN A 120 -7.47 -9.76 8.91
N THR A 121 -7.67 -11.06 9.16
CA THR A 121 -7.59 -12.10 8.13
C THR A 121 -8.64 -11.91 7.04
N ALA A 122 -9.89 -11.65 7.42
CA ALA A 122 -10.98 -11.43 6.47
C ALA A 122 -10.74 -10.18 5.61
N GLU A 123 -10.29 -9.08 6.22
CA GLU A 123 -9.99 -7.82 5.54
C GLU A 123 -8.83 -7.98 4.56
N LEU A 124 -7.69 -8.55 4.99
CA LEU A 124 -6.56 -8.80 4.11
C LEU A 124 -6.99 -9.71 2.96
N ARG A 125 -7.71 -10.81 3.23
CA ARG A 125 -8.18 -11.72 2.18
C ARG A 125 -9.11 -11.03 1.17
N ALA A 126 -10.05 -10.21 1.64
CA ALA A 126 -10.96 -9.47 0.76
C ALA A 126 -10.19 -8.49 -0.14
N TYR A 127 -9.25 -7.74 0.44
CA TYR A 127 -8.37 -6.83 -0.30
C TYR A 127 -7.53 -7.58 -1.35
N GLN A 128 -6.96 -8.74 -0.98
CA GLN A 128 -6.18 -9.56 -1.92
C GLN A 128 -7.01 -10.15 -3.05
N ASN A 129 -8.24 -10.58 -2.77
CA ASN A 129 -9.15 -11.08 -3.78
C ASN A 129 -9.56 -9.97 -4.76
N ALA A 130 -9.94 -8.79 -4.24
CA ALA A 130 -10.22 -7.62 -5.06
C ALA A 130 -9.01 -7.25 -5.92
N ARG A 131 -7.80 -7.21 -5.35
CA ARG A 131 -6.58 -6.87 -6.08
C ARG A 131 -6.28 -7.82 -7.23
N LYS A 132 -6.52 -9.12 -7.06
CA LYS A 132 -6.38 -10.11 -8.12
C LYS A 132 -7.36 -9.89 -9.27
N VAL A 133 -8.60 -9.50 -8.96
CA VAL A 133 -9.61 -9.20 -9.97
C VAL A 133 -9.25 -7.91 -10.71
N VAL A 134 -9.02 -6.82 -9.98
CA VAL A 134 -8.65 -5.52 -10.55
C VAL A 134 -7.44 -5.65 -11.47
N ALA A 135 -6.38 -6.35 -11.03
CA ALA A 135 -5.18 -6.56 -11.85
C ALA A 135 -5.42 -7.38 -13.12
N ARG A 136 -6.49 -8.18 -13.19
CA ARG A 136 -6.85 -8.97 -14.38
C ARG A 136 -7.64 -8.16 -15.40
N ILE A 137 -8.48 -7.26 -14.94
CA ILE A 137 -9.45 -6.53 -15.77
C ILE A 137 -9.01 -5.09 -16.09
N THR A 138 -7.84 -4.69 -15.62
CA THR A 138 -7.29 -3.34 -15.80
C THR A 138 -5.82 -3.37 -16.17
N THR A 139 -5.35 -2.26 -16.72
CA THR A 139 -3.96 -2.04 -17.13
C THR A 139 -3.40 -0.78 -16.43
N SER A 140 -2.10 -0.53 -16.56
CA SER A 140 -1.43 0.60 -15.88
C SER A 140 -1.68 1.96 -16.50
N ASP A 141 -2.03 2.00 -17.78
CA ASP A 141 -2.38 3.17 -18.59
C ASP A 141 -3.79 3.68 -18.31
N MET A 142 -4.70 2.82 -17.81
CA MET A 142 -6.04 3.25 -17.41
C MET A 142 -6.00 4.25 -16.24
N THR A 143 -6.81 5.29 -16.36
CA THR A 143 -7.19 6.20 -15.26
C THR A 143 -7.96 5.44 -14.17
N ASP A 144 -8.04 6.02 -12.97
CA ASP A 144 -8.75 5.37 -11.87
C ASP A 144 -10.26 5.22 -12.14
N SER A 145 -10.86 6.15 -12.90
CA SER A 145 -12.27 6.06 -13.32
C SER A 145 -12.51 4.92 -14.32
N GLU A 146 -11.62 4.75 -15.31
CA GLU A 146 -11.72 3.63 -16.26
C GLU A 146 -11.54 2.29 -15.54
N LYS A 147 -10.60 2.21 -14.59
CA LYS A 147 -10.45 1.02 -13.74
C LYS A 147 -11.74 0.75 -12.95
N LEU A 148 -12.35 1.78 -12.39
CA LEU A 148 -13.60 1.64 -11.63
C LEU A 148 -14.74 1.15 -12.52
N GLN A 149 -14.86 1.68 -13.74
CA GLN A 149 -15.85 1.25 -14.72
C GLN A 149 -15.65 -0.22 -15.09
N ARG A 150 -14.40 -0.65 -15.34
CA ARG A 150 -14.09 -2.08 -15.60
C ARG A 150 -14.48 -2.96 -14.42
N CYS A 151 -14.24 -2.51 -13.19
CA CYS A 151 -14.68 -3.22 -11.99
C CYS A 151 -16.20 -3.34 -11.92
N PHE A 152 -16.92 -2.26 -12.20
CA PHE A 152 -18.38 -2.24 -12.17
C PHE A 152 -18.98 -3.17 -13.24
N VAL A 153 -18.46 -3.13 -14.47
CA VAL A 153 -18.86 -4.07 -15.54
C VAL A 153 -18.57 -5.51 -15.14
N TRP A 154 -17.41 -5.77 -14.52
CA TRP A 154 -17.09 -7.11 -14.02
C TRP A 154 -18.09 -7.61 -12.98
N MET A 155 -18.72 -6.74 -12.19
CA MET A 155 -19.75 -7.14 -11.23
C MET A 155 -20.94 -7.81 -11.94
N GLN A 156 -21.30 -7.35 -13.14
CA GLN A 156 -22.40 -7.87 -13.94
C GLN A 156 -22.12 -9.30 -14.47
N SER A 157 -20.86 -9.72 -14.51
CA SER A 157 -20.48 -11.10 -14.86
C SER A 157 -20.68 -12.11 -13.72
N ASN A 158 -21.19 -11.69 -12.56
CA ASN A 158 -21.47 -12.58 -11.43
C ASN A 158 -22.95 -13.01 -11.43
N GLY A 159 -23.25 -14.18 -10.86
CA GLY A 159 -24.62 -14.67 -10.75
C GLY A 159 -25.40 -14.09 -9.57
N PHE A 160 -26.69 -14.42 -9.50
CA PHE A 160 -27.56 -14.09 -8.38
C PHE A 160 -27.72 -15.27 -7.43
N ALA A 161 -27.80 -14.97 -6.13
CA ALA A 161 -28.11 -15.96 -5.12
C ALA A 161 -28.70 -15.29 -3.86
N THR A 162 -29.40 -16.04 -3.02
CA THR A 162 -30.04 -15.50 -1.81
C THR A 162 -29.05 -15.22 -0.67
N GLN A 163 -27.80 -15.69 -0.78
CA GLN A 163 -26.81 -15.53 0.29
C GLN A 163 -26.30 -14.08 0.39
N GLY A 164 -26.32 -13.58 1.62
CA GLY A 164 -25.85 -12.24 2.00
C GLY A 164 -26.81 -11.62 3.00
N ARG A 165 -26.33 -11.27 4.19
CA ARG A 165 -27.09 -10.50 5.19
C ARG A 165 -26.16 -9.50 5.84
N LEU A 166 -26.68 -8.33 6.20
CA LEU A 166 -25.89 -7.32 6.91
C LEU A 166 -25.45 -7.80 8.30
N SER A 167 -26.16 -8.78 8.87
CA SER A 167 -25.80 -9.48 10.10
C SER A 167 -24.76 -10.60 9.92
N SER A 168 -24.53 -11.09 8.70
CA SER A 168 -23.59 -12.19 8.45
C SER A 168 -22.13 -11.71 8.50
N GLY A 169 -21.33 -12.34 9.36
CA GLY A 169 -19.90 -12.01 9.52
C GLY A 169 -19.58 -11.06 10.68
N GLY A 170 -20.57 -10.73 11.52
CA GLY A 170 -20.37 -10.00 12.77
C GLY A 170 -19.72 -8.62 12.56
N LYS A 171 -18.67 -8.31 13.35
CA LYS A 171 -17.97 -7.01 13.30
C LYS A 171 -17.23 -6.73 11.98
N PHE A 172 -17.05 -7.73 11.12
CA PHE A 172 -16.33 -7.64 9.83
C PHE A 172 -17.18 -8.18 8.68
N TRP A 173 -18.50 -7.99 8.78
CA TRP A 173 -19.49 -8.44 7.80
C TRP A 173 -19.16 -7.99 6.37
N TYR A 174 -18.63 -6.78 6.16
CA TYR A 174 -18.25 -6.28 4.84
C TYR A 174 -17.16 -7.15 4.19
N ALA A 175 -16.10 -7.48 4.94
CA ALA A 175 -15.01 -8.32 4.48
C ALA A 175 -15.48 -9.76 4.23
N PHE A 176 -16.35 -10.26 5.11
CA PHE A 176 -16.94 -11.59 4.95
C PHE A 176 -17.75 -11.69 3.66
N ASN A 177 -18.70 -10.76 3.43
CA ASN A 177 -19.59 -10.75 2.28
C ASN A 177 -18.83 -10.51 0.97
N ALA A 178 -17.86 -9.58 0.94
CA ALA A 178 -17.00 -9.39 -0.23
C ALA A 178 -16.26 -10.68 -0.62
N ASN A 179 -15.68 -11.37 0.36
CA ASN A 179 -15.03 -12.66 0.13
C ASN A 179 -16.00 -13.72 -0.43
N GLN A 180 -17.26 -13.74 0.01
CA GLN A 180 -18.26 -14.68 -0.55
C GLN A 180 -18.46 -14.45 -2.04
N LEU A 181 -18.62 -13.19 -2.48
CA LEU A 181 -18.79 -12.89 -3.90
C LEU A 181 -17.55 -13.29 -4.70
N PHE A 182 -16.35 -12.88 -4.26
CA PHE A 182 -15.11 -13.20 -4.98
C PHE A 182 -14.86 -14.70 -5.13
N MET A 183 -15.29 -15.52 -4.16
CA MET A 183 -15.10 -16.96 -4.20
C MET A 183 -16.20 -17.71 -4.95
N ARG A 184 -17.46 -17.30 -4.76
CA ARG A 184 -18.63 -18.04 -5.27
C ARG A 184 -19.12 -17.52 -6.61
N ARG A 185 -18.68 -16.32 -7.02
CA ARG A 185 -19.11 -15.62 -8.24
C ARG A 185 -20.64 -15.43 -8.31
N ARG A 186 -21.30 -15.34 -7.15
CA ARG A 186 -22.74 -15.09 -7.00
C ARG A 186 -23.10 -14.58 -5.60
N GLY A 187 -24.20 -13.85 -5.48
CA GLY A 187 -24.72 -13.32 -4.21
C GLY A 187 -25.93 -12.40 -4.41
N ASN A 188 -26.40 -11.79 -3.32
CA ASN A 188 -27.41 -10.72 -3.36
C ASN A 188 -26.74 -9.32 -3.29
N CYS A 189 -27.52 -8.26 -3.10
CA CYS A 189 -27.04 -6.87 -3.07
C CYS A 189 -25.89 -6.62 -2.07
N ILE A 190 -25.83 -7.36 -0.96
CA ILE A 190 -24.85 -7.12 0.11
C ILE A 190 -23.43 -7.56 -0.30
N PRO A 191 -23.17 -8.83 -0.71
CA PRO A 191 -21.88 -9.22 -1.29
C PRO A 191 -21.46 -8.39 -2.50
N TYR A 192 -22.40 -7.97 -3.35
CA TYR A 192 -22.12 -7.09 -4.49
C TYR A 192 -21.55 -5.74 -4.03
N ALA A 193 -22.28 -5.04 -3.16
CA ALA A 193 -21.86 -3.76 -2.61
C ALA A 193 -20.51 -3.85 -1.87
N CYS A 194 -20.31 -4.92 -1.10
CA CYS A 194 -19.07 -5.13 -0.37
C CYS A 194 -17.88 -5.39 -1.30
N ALA A 195 -18.05 -6.22 -2.34
CA ALA A 195 -16.96 -6.52 -3.28
C ALA A 195 -16.58 -5.29 -4.12
N MET A 196 -17.56 -4.55 -4.64
CA MET A 196 -17.33 -3.31 -5.38
C MET A 196 -16.56 -2.28 -4.52
N ALA A 197 -16.92 -2.15 -3.24
CA ALA A 197 -16.21 -1.28 -2.29
C ALA A 197 -14.72 -1.68 -2.13
N TYR A 198 -14.41 -2.97 -2.01
CA TYR A 198 -13.01 -3.43 -1.95
C TYR A 198 -12.25 -3.19 -3.25
N MET A 199 -12.90 -3.33 -4.41
CA MET A 199 -12.27 -3.03 -5.71
C MET A 199 -11.94 -1.53 -5.83
N ALA A 200 -12.84 -0.64 -5.38
CA ALA A 200 -12.58 0.79 -5.31
C ALA A 200 -11.39 1.14 -4.38
N LYS A 201 -11.32 0.55 -3.18
CA LYS A 201 -10.16 0.73 -2.26
C LYS A 201 -8.85 0.20 -2.84
N VAL A 202 -8.88 -0.80 -3.71
CA VAL A 202 -7.68 -1.30 -4.42
C VAL A 202 -7.20 -0.29 -5.45
N ILE A 203 -8.12 0.32 -6.20
CA ILE A 203 -7.79 1.34 -7.21
C ILE A 203 -7.14 2.55 -6.54
N GLY A 204 -7.68 3.01 -5.41
CA GLY A 204 -7.10 4.12 -4.65
C GLY A 204 -8.13 5.07 -4.03
N TYR A 205 -9.42 4.86 -4.27
CA TYR A 205 -10.48 5.68 -3.69
C TYR A 205 -10.47 5.61 -2.16
N LYS A 206 -10.55 6.77 -1.51
CA LYS A 206 -10.48 6.89 -0.04
C LYS A 206 -11.87 6.90 0.60
N GLU A 207 -12.79 7.67 0.04
CA GLU A 207 -14.15 7.80 0.55
C GLU A 207 -15.02 6.70 -0.08
N VAL A 208 -14.98 5.51 0.52
CA VAL A 208 -15.72 4.34 0.06
C VAL A 208 -16.61 3.80 1.19
N TYR A 209 -17.90 3.69 0.91
CA TYR A 209 -18.92 3.30 1.88
C TYR A 209 -19.78 2.16 1.34
N ILE A 210 -20.29 1.34 2.25
CA ILE A 210 -21.41 0.44 1.98
C ILE A 210 -22.65 1.07 2.60
N CYS A 211 -23.66 1.31 1.78
CA CYS A 211 -24.89 1.99 2.16
C CYS A 211 -26.08 1.04 2.02
N SER A 212 -27.10 1.21 2.86
CA SER A 212 -28.32 0.43 2.79
C SER A 212 -29.55 1.25 3.16
N ARG A 213 -30.68 0.94 2.51
CA ARG A 213 -32.02 1.43 2.89
C ARG A 213 -32.55 0.73 4.15
N GLY A 214 -31.90 -0.33 4.59
CA GLY A 214 -32.29 -1.09 5.77
C GLY A 214 -31.28 -1.05 6.90
N THR A 215 -31.72 -1.45 8.08
CA THR A 215 -30.83 -1.67 9.23
C THR A 215 -30.15 -3.03 9.11
N LYS A 216 -29.19 -3.34 10.00
CA LYS A 216 -28.57 -4.67 10.00
C LYS A 216 -29.57 -5.81 10.26
N GLN A 217 -30.69 -5.49 10.90
CA GLN A 217 -31.80 -6.37 11.24
C GLN A 217 -32.79 -6.52 10.07
N GLN A 218 -32.93 -5.47 9.23
CA GLN A 218 -33.82 -5.43 8.08
C GLN A 218 -32.99 -5.27 6.80
N SER A 219 -32.56 -6.38 6.19
CA SER A 219 -31.78 -6.34 4.95
C SER A 219 -32.68 -6.06 3.75
N PHE A 220 -32.92 -4.77 3.45
CA PHE A 220 -33.60 -4.33 2.23
C PHE A 220 -32.61 -4.32 1.05
N HIS A 221 -32.22 -3.14 0.60
CA HIS A 221 -31.29 -2.97 -0.52
C HIS A 221 -29.96 -2.35 -0.07
N THR A 222 -28.85 -2.76 -0.68
CA THR A 222 -27.49 -2.34 -0.29
C THR A 222 -26.68 -2.01 -1.54
N TRP A 223 -25.97 -0.89 -1.53
CA TRP A 223 -25.14 -0.40 -2.64
C TRP A 223 -23.79 0.11 -2.13
N THR A 224 -22.89 0.39 -3.08
CA THR A 224 -21.61 1.05 -2.79
C THR A 224 -21.75 2.54 -3.04
N GLU A 225 -21.19 3.35 -2.17
CA GLU A 225 -21.00 4.79 -2.41
C GLU A 225 -19.50 5.07 -2.49
N ILE A 226 -19.08 5.85 -3.49
CA ILE A 226 -17.68 6.25 -3.69
C ILE A 226 -17.67 7.75 -3.95
N ASN A 227 -16.94 8.51 -3.14
CA ASN A 227 -16.85 9.98 -3.21
C ASN A 227 -18.23 10.67 -3.27
N GLY A 228 -19.22 10.16 -2.53
CA GLY A 228 -20.55 10.76 -2.42
C GLY A 228 -21.55 10.41 -3.54
N VAL A 229 -21.17 9.57 -4.52
CA VAL A 229 -22.09 9.09 -5.56
C VAL A 229 -22.30 7.57 -5.49
N VAL A 230 -23.44 7.11 -5.99
CA VAL A 230 -23.95 5.75 -5.84
C VAL A 230 -23.48 4.86 -6.98
N TYR A 231 -23.05 3.65 -6.62
CA TYR A 231 -22.71 2.55 -7.52
C TYR A 231 -23.47 1.30 -7.09
N ASP A 232 -24.57 1.02 -7.77
CA ASP A 232 -25.43 -0.13 -7.49
C ASP A 232 -25.17 -1.27 -8.47
N SER A 233 -24.05 -1.95 -8.23
CA SER A 233 -23.61 -3.07 -9.06
C SER A 233 -24.56 -4.27 -9.08
N TYR A 234 -25.49 -4.38 -8.13
CA TYR A 234 -26.46 -5.47 -8.09
C TYR A 234 -27.66 -5.19 -9.01
N PHE A 235 -28.20 -3.98 -8.95
CA PHE A 235 -29.28 -3.58 -9.86
C PHE A 235 -28.78 -3.36 -11.29
N ALA A 236 -27.56 -2.85 -11.48
CA ALA A 236 -26.93 -2.81 -12.79
C ALA A 236 -26.94 -4.18 -13.50
N ASN A 237 -26.70 -5.25 -12.74
CA ASN A 237 -26.72 -6.62 -13.27
C ASN A 237 -28.15 -7.15 -13.52
N ARG A 238 -29.15 -6.63 -12.82
CA ARG A 238 -30.54 -7.12 -12.91
C ARG A 238 -31.43 -6.32 -13.85
N ARG A 239 -31.06 -5.09 -14.12
CA ARG A 239 -31.90 -4.08 -14.77
C ARG A 239 -31.11 -3.49 -15.92
N ASP A 240 -30.67 -2.25 -15.77
CA ASP A 240 -30.04 -1.46 -16.81
C ASP A 240 -28.70 -0.95 -16.28
N ALA A 241 -27.60 -1.43 -16.87
CA ALA A 241 -26.26 -1.21 -16.36
C ALA A 241 -25.89 0.28 -16.20
N ASP A 242 -26.29 1.11 -17.16
CA ASP A 242 -25.84 2.50 -17.26
C ASP A 242 -26.55 3.41 -16.25
N LYS A 243 -27.76 3.02 -15.82
CA LYS A 243 -28.54 3.79 -14.83
C LYS A 243 -28.00 3.69 -13.40
N TYR A 244 -27.13 2.72 -13.12
CA TYR A 244 -26.71 2.40 -11.77
C TYR A 244 -25.23 2.70 -11.47
N TYR A 245 -24.56 3.43 -12.37
CA TYR A 245 -23.15 3.81 -12.26
C TYR A 245 -22.98 5.31 -12.00
N GLY A 246 -22.48 5.67 -10.81
CA GLY A 246 -22.15 7.07 -10.48
C GLY A 246 -23.37 7.98 -10.30
N ILE A 247 -24.47 7.46 -9.76
CA ILE A 247 -25.73 8.18 -9.60
C ILE A 247 -25.61 9.22 -8.48
N LYS A 248 -26.17 10.42 -8.69
CA LYS A 248 -26.38 11.38 -7.60
C LYS A 248 -27.49 10.88 -6.68
N TYR A 249 -27.41 11.19 -5.40
CA TYR A 249 -28.42 10.75 -4.44
C TYR A 249 -29.81 11.34 -4.72
N ASP A 250 -29.88 12.57 -5.25
CA ASP A 250 -31.16 13.21 -5.63
C ASP A 250 -31.89 12.43 -6.74
N ASP A 251 -31.13 11.71 -7.57
CA ASP A 251 -31.64 10.89 -8.68
C ASP A 251 -31.78 9.41 -8.29
N PHE A 252 -31.45 9.04 -7.04
CA PHE A 252 -31.44 7.65 -6.59
C PHE A 252 -32.72 7.30 -5.81
N GLU A 253 -33.36 6.19 -6.19
CA GLU A 253 -34.66 5.75 -5.66
C GLU A 253 -34.70 5.42 -4.14
N TYR A 254 -33.54 5.39 -3.47
CA TYR A 254 -33.44 5.02 -2.05
C TYR A 254 -32.65 6.00 -1.20
N GLY A 255 -33.23 6.39 -0.06
CA GLY A 255 -32.53 7.08 1.01
C GLY A 255 -31.59 6.15 1.81
N VAL A 256 -30.54 6.74 2.37
CA VAL A 256 -29.54 6.05 3.19
C VAL A 256 -30.05 5.92 4.63
N VAL A 257 -30.23 4.69 5.13
CA VAL A 257 -30.56 4.40 6.53
C VAL A 257 -29.33 3.92 7.30
N PHE A 258 -28.48 3.13 6.65
CA PHE A 258 -27.23 2.62 7.21
C PHE A 258 -26.08 2.96 6.26
N ARG A 259 -24.98 3.52 6.81
CA ARG A 259 -23.79 3.92 6.05
C ARG A 259 -22.52 3.50 6.80
N GLN A 260 -21.73 2.63 6.19
CA GLN A 260 -20.49 2.10 6.76
C GLN A 260 -19.30 2.45 5.89
N LYS A 261 -18.37 3.27 6.40
CA LYS A 261 -17.07 3.47 5.74
C LYS A 261 -16.27 2.16 5.76
N LEU A 262 -15.73 1.77 4.62
CA LEU A 262 -14.85 0.61 4.55
C LEU A 262 -13.52 0.95 5.26
N PRO A 263 -12.93 0.03 6.04
CA PRO A 263 -11.68 0.31 6.75
C PRO A 263 -10.57 0.82 5.84
N GLU A 264 -9.71 1.65 6.40
CA GLU A 264 -8.57 2.17 5.64
C GLU A 264 -7.63 1.05 5.20
N LYS A 265 -6.97 1.29 4.07
CA LYS A 265 -5.92 0.40 3.59
C LYS A 265 -4.89 0.21 4.71
N TYR A 266 -4.44 -1.04 4.91
CA TYR A 266 -3.60 -1.46 6.03
C TYR A 266 -4.27 -1.55 7.42
N SER A 267 -5.58 -1.35 7.55
CA SER A 267 -6.30 -1.53 8.83
C SER A 267 -6.01 -2.88 9.50
N TRP A 268 -5.82 -3.92 8.69
CA TRP A 268 -5.53 -5.27 9.17
C TRP A 268 -4.13 -5.43 9.80
N LEU A 269 -3.26 -4.43 9.70
CA LEU A 269 -1.92 -4.43 10.30
C LEU A 269 -1.85 -3.74 11.66
N SER A 270 -2.91 -3.03 12.08
CA SER A 270 -2.97 -2.43 13.41
C SER A 270 -2.71 -3.50 14.49
N LYS A 271 -2.04 -3.10 15.56
CA LYS A 271 -1.86 -3.99 16.72
C LYS A 271 -3.17 -4.10 17.50
#